data_AF-A0A919A3D1-F1
#
_entry.id   AF-A0A919A3D1-F1
#
_cell.length_a   1.000
_cell.length_b   1.000
_cell.length_c   1.000
_cell.angle_alpha   90.00
_cell.angle_beta   90.00
_cell.angle_gamma   90.00
#
_symmetry.space_group_name_H-M   'P 1'
#
loop_
_entity.id
_entity.type
_entity.pdbx_description
1 polymer ?
#
loop_
_entity_poly.entity_id
_entity_poly.type
_entity_poly.pdbx_seq_one_letter_code
_entity_poly.pdbx_strand_id
1 'polypeptide(L)'
;MATTYDFPSDLLAGQEELHQVRAELSALLKRLPWSVAPADGFSDDTGWRKVERPATPGWSDDEQAEVEKLRQRERELAVFVTTHRYWSQFTGPDQVAARSRLKHAHEPPPTEEA
;
A
#
# COMPACT_ATOMS: atom_id res chain seq x y z
N MET A 1 -14.06 23.76 -11.14
CA MET A 1 -15.20 22.95 -10.63
C MET A 1 -14.63 21.60 -10.22
N ALA A 2 -14.54 21.31 -8.93
CA ALA A 2 -14.12 19.99 -8.49
C ALA A 2 -15.23 18.99 -8.82
N THR A 3 -14.95 17.99 -9.65
CA THR A 3 -15.88 16.90 -9.91
C THR A 3 -16.05 16.11 -8.62
N THR A 4 -17.20 16.27 -7.97
CA THR A 4 -17.57 15.47 -6.79
C THR A 4 -18.07 14.12 -7.27
N TYR A 5 -17.39 13.05 -6.85
CA TYR A 5 -17.81 11.68 -7.12
C TYR A 5 -18.56 11.16 -5.90
N ASP A 6 -19.79 10.67 -6.12
CA ASP A 6 -20.55 9.99 -5.08
C ASP A 6 -20.14 8.51 -5.08
N PHE A 7 -19.10 8.19 -4.30
CA PHE A 7 -18.57 6.84 -4.22
C PHE A 7 -19.47 5.97 -3.34
N PRO A 8 -19.78 4.73 -3.78
CA PRO A 8 -20.51 3.76 -2.96
C PRO A 8 -19.79 3.49 -1.63
N SER A 9 -20.57 3.27 -0.57
CA SER A 9 -20.03 3.05 0.78
C SER A 9 -19.16 1.80 0.88
N ASP A 10 -19.47 0.74 0.13
CA ASP A 10 -18.66 -0.48 0.03
C ASP A 10 -17.30 -0.21 -0.65
N LEU A 11 -17.27 0.62 -1.69
CA LEU A 11 -16.04 1.05 -2.34
C LEU A 11 -15.18 1.94 -1.43
N LEU A 12 -15.80 2.86 -0.69
CA LEU A 12 -15.11 3.69 0.29
C LEU A 12 -14.50 2.85 1.42
N ALA A 13 -15.30 1.95 2.00
CA ALA A 13 -14.83 1.04 3.05
C ALA A 13 -13.69 0.13 2.55
N GLY A 14 -13.80 -0.43 1.33
CA GLY A 14 -12.75 -1.23 0.73
C GLY A 14 -11.46 -0.45 0.46
N GLN A 15 -11.58 0.82 0.04
CA GLN A 15 -10.41 1.69 -0.15
C GLN A 15 -9.75 2.05 1.19
N GLU A 16 -10.55 2.36 2.21
CA GLU A 16 -10.05 2.68 3.56
C GLU A 16 -9.32 1.48 4.17
N GLU A 17 -9.92 0.28 4.09
CA GLU A 17 -9.29 -0.94 4.58
C GLU A 17 -7.99 -1.23 3.82
N LEU A 18 -7.95 -0.99 2.50
CA LEU A 18 -6.73 -1.14 1.70
C LEU A 18 -5.61 -0.19 2.18
N HIS A 19 -5.95 1.05 2.54
CA HIS A 19 -4.99 1.99 3.11
C HIS A 19 -4.48 1.53 4.48
N GLN A 20 -5.36 1.04 5.35
CA GLN A 20 -5.01 0.53 6.67
C GLN A 20 -4.06 -0.67 6.56
N VAL A 21 -4.41 -1.67 5.74
CA VAL A 21 -3.57 -2.87 5.54
C VAL A 21 -2.20 -2.51 4.97
N ARG A 22 -2.11 -1.54 4.04
CA ARG A 22 -0.83 -1.05 3.53
C ARG A 22 0.00 -0.34 4.58
N ALA A 23 -0.64 0.46 5.44
CA ALA A 23 0.03 1.13 6.53
C ALA A 23 0.58 0.12 7.55
N GLU A 24 -0.22 -0.89 7.91
CA GLU A 24 0.18 -1.98 8.80
C GLU A 24 1.33 -2.81 8.22
N LEU A 25 1.21 -3.24 6.95
CA LEU A 25 2.29 -3.95 6.25
C LEU A 25 3.57 -3.11 6.19
N SER A 26 3.47 -1.81 5.92
CA SER A 26 4.64 -0.92 5.92
C SER A 26 5.27 -0.80 7.30
N ALA A 27 4.47 -0.69 8.36
CA ALA A 27 4.96 -0.63 9.73
C ALA A 27 5.65 -1.94 10.14
N LEU A 28 5.06 -3.09 9.79
CA LEU A 28 5.65 -4.40 10.03
C LEU A 28 7.00 -4.54 9.32
N LEU A 29 7.05 -4.28 8.00
CA LEU A 29 8.27 -4.39 7.21
C LEU A 29 9.39 -3.46 7.69
N LYS A 30 9.07 -2.31 8.29
CA LYS A 30 10.06 -1.40 8.89
C LYS A 30 10.67 -1.95 10.18
N ARG A 31 9.94 -2.80 10.92
CA ARG A 31 10.41 -3.44 12.16
C ARG A 31 11.20 -4.72 11.87
N LEU A 32 10.85 -5.43 10.81
CA LEU A 32 11.48 -6.68 10.44
C LEU A 32 12.93 -6.49 9.97
N PRO A 33 13.75 -7.54 10.08
CA PRO A 33 15.08 -7.51 9.50
C PRO A 33 15.05 -7.29 7.98
N TRP A 34 16.12 -6.71 7.46
CA TRP A 34 16.17 -6.26 6.06
C TRP A 34 16.14 -7.43 5.05
N SER A 35 16.44 -8.65 5.47
CA SER A 35 16.38 -9.87 4.65
C SER A 35 15.33 -10.83 5.22
N VAL A 36 14.65 -11.54 4.32
CA VAL A 36 13.71 -12.62 4.66
C VAL A 36 14.49 -13.87 5.07
N ALA A 37 15.53 -14.23 4.32
CA ALA A 37 16.40 -15.36 4.64
C ALA A 37 17.58 -14.89 5.49
N PRO A 38 18.19 -15.79 6.29
CA PRO A 38 19.46 -15.52 6.94
C PRO A 38 20.49 -15.01 5.91
N ALA A 39 21.19 -13.93 6.25
CA ALA A 39 22.22 -13.34 5.42
C ALA A 39 23.39 -12.87 6.28
N ASP A 40 24.62 -13.17 5.85
CA ASP A 40 25.85 -12.89 6.60
C ASP A 40 26.24 -11.39 6.63
N GLY A 41 25.45 -10.54 5.97
CA GLY A 41 25.78 -9.13 5.79
C GLY A 41 26.86 -8.91 4.74
N PHE A 42 26.99 -7.68 4.27
CA PHE A 42 28.04 -7.33 3.32
C PHE A 42 28.44 -5.86 3.47
N SER A 43 29.69 -5.57 3.10
CA SER A 43 30.23 -4.23 2.96
C SER A 43 30.86 -4.14 1.58
N ASP A 44 30.38 -3.21 0.77
CA ASP A 44 30.93 -2.91 -0.56
C ASP A 44 31.32 -1.43 -0.61
N ASP A 45 32.62 -1.18 -0.76
CA ASP A 45 33.24 0.14 -0.86
C ASP A 45 33.80 0.41 -2.28
N THR A 46 33.53 -0.47 -3.24
CA THR A 46 34.08 -0.39 -4.61
C THR A 46 33.33 0.59 -5.51
N GLY A 47 32.12 0.99 -5.12
CA GLY A 47 31.26 1.93 -5.85
C GLY A 47 31.42 3.40 -5.44
N TRP A 48 30.62 4.28 -6.06
CA TRP A 48 30.57 5.72 -5.73
C TRP A 48 30.12 6.02 -4.28
N ARG A 49 29.49 5.05 -3.60
CA ARG A 49 29.12 5.14 -2.19
C ARG A 49 29.34 3.79 -1.51
N LYS A 50 29.83 3.84 -0.27
CA LYS A 50 29.90 2.68 0.63
C LYS A 50 28.49 2.16 0.90
N VAL A 51 28.27 0.87 0.66
CA VAL A 51 27.03 0.16 0.98
C VAL A 51 27.35 -0.89 2.04
N GLU A 52 26.73 -0.76 3.21
CA GLU A 52 26.89 -1.72 4.30
C GLU A 52 25.54 -2.25 4.75
N ARG A 53 25.46 -3.56 4.93
CA ARG A 53 24.30 -4.25 5.51
C ARG A 53 24.80 -5.23 6.58
N PRO A 54 24.31 -5.12 7.83
CA PRO A 54 24.71 -6.05 8.87
C PRO A 54 24.15 -7.46 8.61
N ALA A 55 24.78 -8.46 9.20
CA ALA A 55 24.25 -9.82 9.24
C ALA A 55 22.85 -9.83 9.86
N THR A 56 21.98 -10.69 9.35
CA THR A 56 20.62 -10.84 9.83
C THR A 56 20.23 -12.32 9.86
N PRO A 57 19.49 -12.75 10.89
CA PRO A 57 18.97 -14.12 10.97
C PRO A 57 17.82 -14.38 9.98
N GLY A 58 17.34 -13.37 9.24
CA GLY A 58 16.12 -13.49 8.45
C GLY A 58 14.87 -13.25 9.28
N TRP A 59 13.71 -13.53 8.68
CA TRP A 59 12.42 -13.49 9.35
C TRP A 59 12.15 -14.83 10.00
N SER A 60 11.46 -14.81 11.14
CA SER A 60 10.86 -16.02 11.70
C SER A 60 9.66 -16.49 10.87
N ASP A 61 9.28 -17.76 11.03
CA ASP A 61 8.10 -18.32 10.36
C ASP A 61 6.81 -17.55 10.69
N ASP A 62 6.67 -17.09 11.94
CA ASP A 62 5.52 -16.29 12.39
C ASP A 62 5.49 -14.92 11.71
N GLU A 63 6.65 -14.23 11.62
CA GLU A 63 6.77 -12.93 10.94
C GLU A 63 6.49 -13.06 9.44
N GLN A 64 6.99 -14.13 8.82
CA GLN A 64 6.70 -14.42 7.42
C GLN A 64 5.21 -14.69 7.19
N ALA A 65 4.57 -15.47 8.06
CA ALA A 65 3.14 -15.75 7.99
C ALA A 65 2.29 -14.48 8.20
N GLU A 66 2.69 -13.59 9.10
CA GLU A 66 2.02 -12.30 9.32
C GLU A 66 2.10 -11.40 8.08
N VAL A 67 3.29 -11.28 7.48
CA VAL A 67 3.48 -10.53 6.22
C VAL A 67 2.66 -11.14 5.08
N GLU A 68 2.65 -12.46 4.94
CA GLU A 68 1.91 -13.15 3.89
C GLU A 68 0.40 -12.95 4.05
N LYS A 69 -0.13 -13.05 5.27
CA LYS A 69 -1.53 -12.75 5.58
C LYS A 69 -1.90 -11.32 5.19
N LEU A 70 -1.08 -10.33 5.54
CA LEU A 70 -1.32 -8.93 5.17
C LEU A 70 -1.25 -8.70 3.66
N ARG A 71 -0.28 -9.32 2.97
CA ARG A 71 -0.17 -9.24 1.50
C ARG A 71 -1.35 -9.89 0.78
N GLN A 72 -1.83 -11.02 1.29
CA GLN A 72 -3.00 -11.68 0.75
C GLN A 72 -4.24 -10.79 0.91
N ARG A 73 -4.43 -10.18 2.09
CA ARG A 73 -5.52 -9.22 2.32
C ARG A 73 -5.40 -7.98 1.43
N GLU A 74 -4.21 -7.42 1.30
CA GLU A 74 -3.94 -6.29 0.40
C GLU A 74 -4.34 -6.64 -1.04
N ARG A 75 -3.97 -7.83 -1.52
CA ARG A 75 -4.29 -8.30 -2.86
C ARG A 75 -5.79 -8.44 -3.06
N GLU A 76 -6.50 -9.05 -2.12
CA GLU A 76 -7.96 -9.18 -2.18
C GLU A 76 -8.66 -7.82 -2.26
N LEU A 77 -8.26 -6.88 -1.42
CA LEU A 77 -8.81 -5.53 -1.41
C LEU A 77 -8.45 -4.76 -2.69
N ALA A 78 -7.23 -4.89 -3.19
CA ALA A 78 -6.81 -4.29 -4.45
C ALA A 78 -7.64 -4.83 -5.63
N VAL A 79 -7.92 -6.14 -5.67
CA VAL A 79 -8.81 -6.74 -6.67
C VAL A 79 -10.23 -6.18 -6.51
N PHE A 80 -10.81 -6.26 -5.31
CA PHE A 80 -12.15 -5.76 -5.02
C PHE A 80 -12.34 -4.30 -5.48
N VAL A 81 -11.41 -3.41 -5.07
CA VAL A 81 -11.46 -2.00 -5.46
C VAL A 81 -11.29 -1.85 -6.96
N THR A 82 -10.35 -2.52 -7.62
CA THR A 82 -10.08 -2.30 -9.05
C THR A 82 -11.16 -2.84 -9.98
N THR A 83 -11.80 -3.96 -9.61
CA THR A 83 -12.85 -4.61 -10.39
C THR A 83 -14.26 -4.22 -9.95
N HIS A 84 -14.41 -3.21 -9.09
CA HIS A 84 -15.69 -2.80 -8.55
C HIS A 84 -16.69 -2.39 -9.64
N ARG A 85 -17.96 -2.79 -9.49
CA ARG A 85 -19.03 -2.52 -10.47
C ARG A 85 -19.23 -1.02 -10.77
N TYR A 86 -18.90 -0.15 -9.80
CA TYR A 86 -18.96 1.30 -9.95
C TYR A 86 -18.13 1.81 -11.12
N TRP A 87 -17.05 1.12 -11.51
CA TRP A 87 -16.22 1.56 -12.62
C TRP A 87 -16.85 1.38 -14.00
N SER A 88 -17.91 0.57 -14.11
CA SER A 88 -18.59 0.33 -15.38
C SER A 88 -19.29 1.58 -15.95
N GLN A 89 -19.56 2.58 -15.10
CA GLN A 89 -20.17 3.85 -15.53
C GLN A 89 -19.18 4.86 -16.12
N PHE A 90 -17.87 4.63 -15.98
CA PHE A 90 -16.83 5.53 -16.48
C PHE A 90 -16.10 4.90 -17.67
N THR A 91 -15.72 5.72 -18.65
CA THR A 91 -14.94 5.29 -19.80
C THR A 91 -13.71 6.18 -19.99
N GLY A 92 -12.63 5.61 -20.52
CA GLY A 92 -11.41 6.33 -20.85
C GLY A 92 -10.82 7.14 -19.66
N PRO A 93 -10.48 8.43 -19.85
CA PRO A 93 -9.77 9.24 -18.86
C PRO A 93 -10.58 9.49 -17.57
N ASP A 94 -11.91 9.48 -17.65
CA ASP A 94 -12.77 9.72 -16.48
C ASP A 94 -12.63 8.63 -15.43
N GLN A 95 -12.41 7.37 -15.85
CA GLN A 95 -12.16 6.27 -14.93
C GLN A 95 -10.86 6.47 -14.16
N VAL A 96 -9.82 6.99 -14.81
CA VAL A 96 -8.53 7.27 -14.16
C VAL A 96 -8.66 8.43 -13.17
N ALA A 97 -9.38 9.48 -13.55
CA ALA A 97 -9.66 10.62 -12.68
C ALA A 97 -10.47 10.22 -11.44
N ALA A 98 -11.54 9.43 -11.61
CA ALA A 98 -12.36 8.92 -10.52
C ALA A 98 -11.56 8.02 -9.56
N ARG A 99 -10.75 7.09 -10.08
CA ARG A 99 -9.85 6.23 -9.27
C ARG A 99 -8.81 7.04 -8.51
N SER A 100 -8.29 8.11 -9.11
CA SER A 100 -7.34 9.00 -8.44
C SER A 100 -8.02 9.73 -7.28
N ARG A 101 -9.25 10.20 -7.46
CA ARG A 101 -10.04 10.83 -6.40
C ARG A 101 -10.40 9.88 -5.27
N LEU A 102 -10.72 8.61 -5.57
CA LEU A 102 -11.02 7.61 -4.54
C LEU A 102 -9.88 7.44 -3.52
N LYS A 103 -8.62 7.51 -3.96
CA LYS A 103 -7.45 7.40 -3.06
C LYS A 103 -7.41 8.50 -2.00
N HIS A 104 -7.96 9.67 -2.29
CA HIS A 104 -8.00 10.83 -1.40
C HIS A 104 -9.37 11.00 -0.72
N ALA A 105 -10.31 10.08 -0.91
CA ALA A 105 -11.66 10.21 -0.34
C ALA A 105 -11.69 10.17 1.20
N HIS A 106 -10.62 9.65 1.82
CA HIS A 106 -10.44 9.62 3.27
C HIS A 106 -9.76 10.88 3.82
N GLU A 107 -9.21 11.74 2.95
CA GLU A 107 -8.57 12.98 3.38
C GLU A 107 -9.64 14.04 3.69
N PRO A 108 -9.50 14.80 4.78
CA PRO A 108 -10.35 15.95 5.00
C PRO A 108 -10.23 16.92 3.83
N PRO A 109 -11.30 17.65 3.46
CA PRO A 109 -11.20 18.64 2.39
C PRO A 109 -10.06 19.61 2.70
N PRO A 110 -9.27 20.02 1.69
CA PRO A 110 -8.18 20.95 1.90
C PRO A 110 -8.73 22.16 2.65
N THR A 111 -8.15 22.42 3.82
CA THR A 111 -8.49 23.60 4.60
C THR A 111 -8.02 24.79 3.77
N GLU A 112 -8.97 25.49 3.14
CA GLU A 112 -8.69 26.78 2.50
C GLU A 112 -8.30 27.76 3.63
N GLU A 113 -7.00 27.92 3.85
CA GLU A 113 -6.48 29.04 4.62
C GLU A 113 -6.77 30.33 3.82
N ALA A 114 -7.62 31.17 4.41
CA ALA A 114 -8.13 32.43 3.85
C ALA A 114 -7.10 33.57 3.89
#